data_AF-D6GVV4-F1
#
_entry.id   AF-D6GVV4-F1
#
_cell.length_a   1.000
_cell.length_b   1.000
_cell.length_c   1.000
_cell.angle_alpha   90.00
_cell.angle_beta   90.00
_cell.angle_gamma   90.00
#
_symmetry.space_group_name_H-M   'P 1'
#
loop_
_entity.id
_entity.type
_entity.pdbx_description
1 polymer ?
#
loop_
_entity_poly.entity_id
_entity_poly.type
_entity_poly.pdbx_seq_one_letter_code
_entity_poly.pdbx_strand_id
1 'polypeptide(L)'
;MAVEKDTEIYGNDFIYALNPVTFDQVIKDNVFLSKKAKFGRYTFYKGWFIRKKFLGRYDAIKATDICWIHTIKTAHSVDFIPTGSSWNIILKTRKNSITLNDEERAYDRKSPLAPPTTDYIIRSLKTIVPWAFFGYSEYLKECWNLHKEVFLNAVDMRIKTIKKAVDNKKILYNLDGSIQIKESITLPTISVKFITDTKGKAERVYEVKD
;
A
#
# COMPACT_ATOMS: atom_id res chain seq x y z
N MET A 1 -1.83 -33.76 12.32
CA MET A 1 -1.48 -32.50 13.00
C MET A 1 -2.10 -31.37 12.21
N ALA A 2 -3.16 -30.75 12.73
CA ALA A 2 -3.88 -29.68 12.05
C ALA A 2 -3.20 -28.34 12.39
N VAL A 3 -2.89 -27.53 11.37
CA VAL A 3 -2.36 -26.18 11.55
C VAL A 3 -3.51 -25.23 11.26
N GLU A 4 -3.99 -24.54 12.29
CA GLU A 4 -5.03 -23.53 12.16
C GLU A 4 -4.38 -22.16 11.89
N LYS A 5 -4.99 -21.35 11.03
CA LYS A 5 -4.46 -20.06 10.58
C LYS A 5 -5.48 -18.97 10.82
N ASP A 6 -5.34 -18.26 11.93
CA ASP A 6 -6.13 -17.07 12.19
C ASP A 6 -5.45 -15.84 11.57
N THR A 7 -6.18 -15.19 10.67
CA THR A 7 -5.69 -13.99 9.98
C THR A 7 -6.23 -12.75 10.68
N GLU A 8 -5.37 -12.09 11.47
CA GLU A 8 -5.70 -10.83 12.13
C GLU A 8 -5.16 -9.65 11.31
N ILE A 9 -6.07 -8.77 10.86
CA ILE A 9 -5.67 -7.56 10.13
C ILE A 9 -5.38 -6.46 11.15
N TYR A 10 -4.10 -6.24 11.48
CA TYR A 10 -3.71 -5.13 12.35
C TYR A 10 -3.77 -3.80 11.61
N GLY A 11 -4.66 -2.92 12.08
CA GLY A 11 -4.87 -1.56 11.59
C GLY A 11 -4.17 -0.49 12.42
N ASN A 12 -2.91 -0.68 12.86
CA ASN A 12 -2.21 0.37 13.61
C ASN A 12 -1.90 1.64 12.78
N ASP A 13 -2.25 1.65 11.48
CA ASP A 13 -2.18 2.82 10.59
C ASP A 13 -3.50 3.63 10.52
N PHE A 14 -4.45 3.42 11.44
CA PHE A 14 -5.74 4.14 11.47
C PHE A 14 -5.61 5.67 11.38
N ILE A 15 -4.44 6.24 11.71
CA ILE A 15 -4.17 7.67 11.69
C ILE A 15 -3.85 8.23 10.28
N TYR A 16 -3.35 7.40 9.35
CA TYR A 16 -2.93 7.87 8.03
C TYR A 16 -4.04 7.87 6.96
N ALA A 17 -5.16 7.18 7.21
CA ALA A 17 -6.24 7.04 6.24
C ALA A 17 -7.28 8.19 6.28
N LEU A 18 -7.29 8.99 7.35
CA LEU A 18 -8.32 10.02 7.59
C LEU A 18 -7.81 11.46 7.53
N ASN A 19 -6.49 11.65 7.57
CA ASN A 19 -5.87 12.97 7.44
C ASN A 19 -5.17 13.07 6.07
N PRO A 20 -5.28 14.21 5.36
CA PRO A 20 -4.50 14.43 4.14
C PRO A 20 -3.01 14.34 4.49
N VAL A 21 -2.37 13.23 4.13
CA VAL A 21 -0.93 13.06 4.28
C VAL A 21 -0.26 13.87 3.19
N THR A 22 0.58 14.83 3.57
CA THR A 22 1.37 15.60 2.61
C THR A 22 2.40 14.69 1.93
N PHE A 23 2.61 14.89 0.62
CA PHE A 23 3.61 14.13 -0.13
C PHE A 23 5.03 14.28 0.47
N ASP A 24 5.31 15.45 1.06
CA ASP A 24 6.54 15.72 1.81
C ASP A 24 6.76 14.75 2.96
N GLN A 25 5.70 14.44 3.71
CA GLN A 25 5.79 13.47 4.79
C GLN A 25 6.07 12.06 4.25
N VAL A 26 5.51 11.71 3.09
CA VAL A 26 5.75 10.40 2.45
C VAL A 26 7.21 10.23 2.00
N ILE A 27 7.90 11.31 1.64
CA ILE A 27 9.27 11.26 1.10
C ILE A 27 10.35 11.56 2.14
N LYS A 28 10.14 12.49 3.08
CA LYS A 28 11.13 12.84 4.11
C LYS A 28 11.54 11.66 4.98
N ASP A 29 10.65 10.67 5.11
CA ASP A 29 10.91 9.45 5.89
C ASP A 29 11.70 8.37 5.13
N ASN A 30 12.02 8.56 3.83
CA ASN A 30 12.49 7.48 2.95
C ASN A 30 13.70 7.85 2.07
N VAL A 31 14.81 7.15 2.27
CA VAL A 31 16.15 7.41 1.70
C VAL A 31 16.49 6.32 0.67
N PHE A 32 16.81 6.76 -0.57
CA PHE A 32 17.38 6.05 -1.73
C PHE A 32 16.77 4.70 -2.15
N LEU A 33 16.27 4.64 -3.38
CA LEU A 33 16.13 3.39 -4.10
C LEU A 33 17.02 3.39 -5.32
N SER A 34 17.99 2.47 -5.30
CA SER A 34 18.82 2.17 -6.46
C SER A 34 17.93 1.78 -7.67
N LYS A 35 18.49 1.86 -8.88
CA LYS A 35 17.81 1.51 -10.15
C LYS A 35 17.14 0.12 -10.16
N LYS A 36 17.48 -0.76 -9.20
CA LYS A 36 16.93 -2.11 -9.03
C LYS A 36 16.75 -2.44 -7.54
N ALA A 37 15.53 -2.69 -7.08
CA ALA A 37 15.23 -3.09 -5.70
C ALA A 37 14.55 -4.46 -5.65
N LYS A 38 14.76 -5.24 -4.58
CA LYS A 38 14.14 -6.57 -4.41
C LYS A 38 13.12 -6.52 -3.26
N PHE A 39 11.93 -7.06 -3.52
CA PHE A 39 10.80 -7.10 -2.60
C PHE A 39 10.24 -8.54 -2.58
N GLY A 40 10.72 -9.34 -1.63
CA GLY A 40 10.49 -10.79 -1.62
C GLY A 40 10.92 -11.43 -2.95
N ARG A 41 9.96 -12.02 -3.67
CA ARG A 41 10.19 -12.66 -4.98
C ARG A 41 10.11 -11.70 -6.17
N TYR A 42 9.74 -10.45 -5.96
CA TYR A 42 9.67 -9.44 -7.01
C TYR A 42 10.94 -8.59 -7.03
N THR A 43 11.35 -8.21 -8.24
CA THR A 43 12.40 -7.20 -8.47
C THR A 43 11.75 -5.99 -9.10
N PHE A 44 11.88 -4.83 -8.48
CA PHE A 44 11.52 -3.56 -9.07
C PHE A 44 12.64 -3.07 -9.99
N TYR A 45 12.31 -2.78 -11.26
CA TYR A 45 13.24 -2.27 -12.25
C TYR A 45 12.48 -1.42 -13.29
N LYS A 46 12.96 -0.19 -13.55
CA LYS A 46 12.40 0.73 -14.55
C LYS A 46 10.86 0.88 -14.51
N GLY A 47 10.28 0.97 -13.31
CA GLY A 47 8.83 1.13 -13.14
C GLY A 47 8.02 -0.17 -13.19
N TRP A 48 8.69 -1.33 -13.21
CA TRP A 48 8.05 -2.64 -13.25
C TRP A 48 8.46 -3.51 -12.06
N PHE A 49 7.50 -4.20 -11.47
CA PHE A 49 7.72 -5.30 -10.54
C PHE A 49 7.73 -6.61 -11.34
N ILE A 50 8.88 -7.27 -11.37
CA ILE A 50 9.11 -8.47 -12.19
C ILE A 50 9.44 -9.64 -11.27
N ARG A 51 8.74 -10.77 -11.46
CA ARG A 51 9.02 -12.04 -10.78
C ARG A 51 9.15 -13.15 -11.80
N LYS A 52 10.19 -13.98 -11.66
CA LYS A 52 10.30 -15.24 -12.41
C LYS A 52 9.33 -16.28 -11.84
N LYS A 53 8.48 -16.83 -12.70
CA LYS A 53 7.59 -17.97 -12.40
C LYS A 53 8.26 -19.29 -12.81
N PHE A 54 7.63 -20.40 -12.44
CA PHE A 54 8.05 -21.73 -12.86
C PHE A 54 7.99 -21.87 -14.39
N LEU A 55 8.84 -22.74 -14.97
CA LEU A 55 8.98 -22.95 -16.43
C LEU A 55 9.39 -21.71 -17.23
N GLY A 56 10.20 -20.82 -16.66
CA GLY A 56 10.75 -19.67 -17.39
C GLY A 56 9.73 -18.57 -17.74
N ARG A 57 8.49 -18.66 -17.23
CA ARG A 57 7.50 -17.60 -17.37
C ARG A 57 7.85 -16.42 -16.45
N TYR A 58 7.37 -15.22 -16.78
CA TYR A 58 7.54 -14.03 -15.95
C TYR A 58 6.18 -13.44 -15.58
N ASP A 59 6.09 -12.95 -14.35
CA ASP A 59 5.03 -12.07 -13.87
C ASP A 59 5.59 -10.65 -13.90
N ALA A 60 4.93 -9.72 -14.59
CA ALA A 60 5.37 -8.34 -14.69
C ALA A 60 4.19 -7.40 -14.44
N ILE A 61 4.37 -6.47 -13.52
CA ILE A 61 3.32 -5.56 -13.07
C ILE A 61 3.87 -4.15 -13.07
N LYS A 62 3.17 -3.23 -13.74
CA LYS A 62 3.58 -1.82 -13.74
C LYS A 62 3.35 -1.25 -12.35
N ALA A 63 4.28 -0.44 -11.87
CA ALA A 63 4.13 0.29 -10.63
C ALA A 63 2.87 1.16 -10.64
N THR A 64 2.55 1.77 -11.79
CA THR A 64 1.35 2.61 -11.99
C THR A 64 0.03 1.86 -11.85
N ASP A 65 0.06 0.52 -11.91
CA ASP A 65 -1.13 -0.30 -11.73
C ASP A 65 -1.40 -0.61 -10.25
N ILE A 66 -0.45 -0.31 -9.35
CA ILE A 66 -0.60 -0.50 -7.91
C ILE A 66 -1.45 0.65 -7.34
N CYS A 67 -2.53 0.27 -6.66
CA CYS A 67 -3.56 1.17 -6.18
C CYS A 67 -3.59 1.26 -4.65
N TRP A 68 -3.40 0.14 -3.97
CA TRP A 68 -3.52 0.06 -2.52
C TRP A 68 -2.52 -0.94 -1.95
N ILE A 69 -1.82 -0.54 -0.89
CA ILE A 69 -0.80 -1.32 -0.22
C ILE A 69 -1.16 -1.41 1.26
N HIS A 70 -1.24 -2.63 1.78
CA HIS A 70 -1.47 -2.84 3.20
C HIS A 70 -0.79 -4.11 3.68
N THR A 71 -0.52 -4.19 4.98
CA THR A 71 0.01 -5.40 5.61
C THR A 71 -1.11 -6.30 6.11
N ILE A 72 -0.85 -7.60 6.15
CA ILE A 72 -1.67 -8.60 6.85
C ILE A 72 -0.76 -9.34 7.81
N LYS A 73 -1.18 -9.44 9.08
CA LYS A 73 -0.55 -10.30 10.07
C LYS A 73 -1.33 -11.62 10.10
N THR A 74 -0.61 -12.73 10.09
CA THR A 74 -1.21 -14.06 10.24
C THR A 74 -0.62 -14.67 11.50
N ALA A 75 -1.47 -14.97 12.48
CA ALA A 75 -1.09 -15.70 13.66
C ALA A 75 -1.05 -17.21 13.34
N HIS A 76 -0.06 -17.90 13.88
CA HIS A 76 0.08 -19.35 13.72
C HIS A 76 -0.07 -20.02 15.07
N SER A 77 -0.88 -21.07 15.13
CA SER A 77 -1.04 -21.92 16.31
C SER A 77 -0.92 -23.39 15.93
N VAL A 78 -0.41 -24.20 16.87
CA VAL A 78 -0.42 -25.66 16.79
C VAL A 78 -1.01 -26.15 18.09
N ASP A 79 -2.11 -26.92 18.01
CA ASP A 79 -2.86 -27.39 19.18
C ASP A 79 -3.25 -26.23 20.14
N PHE A 80 -3.72 -25.11 19.58
CA PHE A 80 -4.06 -23.86 20.28
C PHE A 80 -2.89 -23.16 20.98
N ILE A 81 -1.66 -23.66 20.85
CA ILE A 81 -0.46 -23.02 21.36
C ILE A 81 0.05 -22.04 20.29
N PRO A 82 0.12 -20.73 20.56
CA PRO A 82 0.65 -19.75 19.62
C PRO A 82 2.12 -20.05 19.30
N THR A 83 2.41 -20.32 18.03
CA THR A 83 3.77 -20.63 17.56
C THR A 83 4.50 -19.41 17.00
N GLY A 84 3.76 -18.38 16.56
CA GLY A 84 4.32 -17.11 16.12
C GLY A 84 3.37 -16.33 15.23
N SER A 85 3.91 -15.34 14.51
CA SER A 85 3.17 -14.59 13.49
C SER A 85 4.01 -14.40 12.24
N SER A 86 3.35 -14.27 11.09
CA SER A 86 3.98 -13.86 9.83
C SER A 86 3.33 -12.58 9.32
N TRP A 87 4.12 -11.69 8.74
CA TRP A 87 3.65 -10.46 8.11
C TRP A 87 3.76 -10.59 6.60
N ASN A 88 2.69 -10.21 5.91
CA ASN A 88 2.63 -10.19 4.45
C ASN A 88 2.27 -8.79 3.97
N ILE A 89 2.92 -8.32 2.91
CA ILE A 89 2.54 -7.05 2.27
C ILE A 89 1.67 -7.38 1.07
N ILE A 90 0.48 -6.81 1.04
CA ILE A 90 -0.50 -6.95 -0.03
C ILE A 90 -0.43 -5.72 -0.92
N LEU A 91 -0.17 -5.93 -2.21
CA LEU A 91 -0.31 -4.93 -3.25
C LEU A 91 -1.58 -5.23 -4.05
N LYS A 92 -2.60 -4.39 -3.89
CA LYS A 92 -3.77 -4.39 -4.76
C LYS A 92 -3.43 -3.60 -6.02
N THR A 93 -3.55 -4.26 -7.15
CA THR A 93 -3.44 -3.65 -8.47
C THR A 93 -4.82 -3.47 -9.08
N ARG A 94 -4.92 -2.71 -10.17
CA ARG A 94 -6.18 -2.56 -10.93
C ARG A 94 -6.83 -3.92 -11.27
N LYS A 95 -6.02 -4.94 -11.57
CA LYS A 95 -6.49 -6.24 -12.08
C LYS A 95 -6.45 -7.37 -11.06
N ASN A 96 -5.52 -7.35 -10.12
CA ASN A 96 -5.25 -8.48 -9.23
C ASN A 96 -4.68 -8.03 -7.87
N SER A 97 -4.43 -8.99 -6.99
CA SER A 97 -3.75 -8.80 -5.71
C SER A 97 -2.43 -9.55 -5.76
N ILE A 98 -1.35 -8.91 -5.31
CA ILE A 98 -0.04 -9.53 -5.15
C ILE A 98 0.25 -9.60 -3.67
N THR A 99 0.75 -10.74 -3.22
CA THR A 99 1.36 -10.85 -1.89
C THR A 99 2.87 -10.85 -2.06
N LEU A 100 3.53 -9.87 -1.45
CA LEU A 100 4.96 -9.92 -1.20
C LEU A 100 5.14 -10.72 0.09
N ASN A 101 5.44 -12.01 -0.05
CA ASN A 101 5.80 -12.83 1.08
C ASN A 101 7.22 -12.43 1.50
N ASP A 102 7.37 -12.03 2.76
CA ASP A 102 8.65 -12.14 3.43
C ASP A 102 8.78 -13.59 3.89
N GLU A 103 9.79 -14.31 3.41
CA GLU A 103 9.99 -15.72 3.78
C GLU A 103 10.55 -15.86 5.21
N GLU A 104 10.81 -14.74 5.89
CA GLU A 104 11.18 -14.70 7.31
C GLU A 104 9.99 -15.09 8.19
N ARG A 105 9.87 -16.40 8.41
CA ARG A 105 9.06 -16.96 9.50
C ARG A 105 9.73 -16.64 10.82
N ALA A 106 8.92 -16.18 11.77
CA ALA A 106 9.24 -15.91 13.17
C ALA A 106 9.89 -14.55 13.43
N TYR A 107 9.04 -13.53 13.56
CA TYR A 107 9.34 -12.42 14.47
C TYR A 107 8.73 -12.71 15.84
N ASP A 108 9.35 -12.15 16.88
CA ASP A 108 9.08 -12.38 18.31
C ASP A 108 7.57 -12.48 18.64
N ARG A 109 7.22 -13.49 19.44
CA ARG A 109 5.85 -13.88 19.86
C ARG A 109 5.06 -12.73 20.49
N LYS A 110 5.74 -11.68 20.97
CA LYS A 110 5.15 -10.57 21.71
C LYS A 110 5.20 -9.22 21.01
N SER A 111 5.86 -9.11 19.85
CA SER A 111 5.94 -7.81 19.17
C SER A 111 4.64 -7.51 18.43
N PRO A 112 3.90 -6.43 18.77
CA PRO A 112 2.77 -5.97 17.97
C PRO A 112 3.23 -5.28 16.67
N LEU A 113 4.52 -5.00 16.53
CA LEU A 113 5.10 -4.25 15.42
C LEU A 113 5.52 -5.17 14.27
N ALA A 114 5.36 -4.67 13.05
CA ALA A 114 5.91 -5.30 11.86
C ALA A 114 7.44 -5.42 11.98
N PRO A 115 8.05 -6.49 11.43
CA PRO A 115 9.50 -6.63 11.45
C PRO A 115 10.15 -5.46 10.71
N PRO A 116 11.39 -5.06 11.08
CA PRO A 116 12.11 -3.98 10.41
C PRO A 116 12.18 -4.14 8.89
N THR A 117 12.26 -5.37 8.39
CA THR A 117 12.23 -5.71 6.97
C THR A 117 10.92 -5.29 6.31
N THR A 118 9.77 -5.57 6.93
CA THR A 118 8.45 -5.17 6.41
C THR A 118 8.29 -3.66 6.41
N ASP A 119 8.70 -2.99 7.50
CA ASP A 119 8.67 -1.54 7.59
C ASP A 119 9.54 -0.88 6.51
N TYR A 120 10.78 -1.37 6.33
CA TYR A 120 11.68 -0.93 5.25
C TYR A 120 11.06 -1.12 3.86
N ILE A 121 10.38 -2.24 3.60
CA ILE A 121 9.72 -2.47 2.32
C ILE A 121 8.56 -1.49 2.11
N ILE A 122 7.71 -1.26 3.12
CA ILE A 122 6.59 -0.30 3.02
C ILE A 122 7.12 1.11 2.76
N ARG A 123 8.15 1.51 3.48
CA ARG A 123 8.90 2.76 3.30
C ARG A 123 9.44 2.92 1.88
N SER A 124 10.11 1.89 1.37
CA SER A 124 10.58 1.85 -0.02
C SER A 124 9.42 1.97 -1.02
N LEU A 125 8.32 1.25 -0.81
CA LEU A 125 7.15 1.29 -1.69
C LEU A 125 6.50 2.69 -1.68
N LYS A 126 6.46 3.39 -0.56
CA LYS A 126 5.99 4.79 -0.48
C LYS A 126 6.76 5.72 -1.42
N THR A 127 8.07 5.50 -1.58
CA THR A 127 8.89 6.27 -2.55
C THR A 127 8.64 5.85 -4.00
N ILE A 128 8.42 4.56 -4.28
CA ILE A 128 8.25 4.03 -5.65
C ILE A 128 6.86 4.34 -6.20
N VAL A 129 5.84 4.14 -5.39
CA VAL A 129 4.42 4.27 -5.75
C VAL A 129 3.69 5.22 -4.82
N PRO A 130 4.11 6.50 -4.75
CA PRO A 130 3.53 7.44 -3.79
C PRO A 130 2.06 7.78 -4.07
N TRP A 131 1.54 7.45 -5.26
CA TRP A 131 0.12 7.56 -5.58
C TRP A 131 -0.75 6.47 -4.94
N ALA A 132 -0.18 5.34 -4.49
CA ALA A 132 -0.95 4.26 -3.89
C ALA A 132 -1.48 4.67 -2.50
N PHE A 133 -2.65 4.16 -2.12
CA PHE A 133 -3.10 4.25 -0.73
C PHE A 133 -2.28 3.29 0.12
N PHE A 134 -1.91 3.71 1.33
CA PHE A 134 -1.13 2.90 2.27
C PHE A 134 -1.93 2.66 3.56
N GLY A 135 -1.79 1.45 4.11
CA GLY A 135 -2.46 1.04 5.34
C GLY A 135 -3.82 0.40 5.08
N TYR A 136 -4.30 -0.37 6.05
CA TYR A 136 -5.61 -0.99 5.98
C TYR A 136 -6.66 -0.13 6.69
N SER A 137 -7.82 0.01 6.08
CA SER A 137 -9.03 0.44 6.78
C SER A 137 -10.24 -0.31 6.22
N GLU A 138 -11.23 -0.60 7.08
CA GLU A 138 -12.48 -1.22 6.62
C GLU A 138 -13.16 -0.35 5.56
N TYR A 139 -13.05 0.97 5.68
CA TYR A 139 -13.53 1.91 4.69
C TYR A 139 -12.86 1.74 3.32
N LEU A 140 -11.52 1.67 3.26
CA LEU A 140 -10.79 1.48 2.00
C LEU A 140 -11.08 0.10 1.40
N LYS A 141 -11.24 -0.93 2.24
CA LYS A 141 -11.65 -2.27 1.83
C LYS A 141 -13.05 -2.26 1.23
N GLU A 142 -14.01 -1.63 1.90
CA GLU A 142 -15.39 -1.51 1.43
C GLU A 142 -15.43 -0.74 0.11
N CYS A 143 -14.73 0.41 0.02
CA CYS A 143 -14.59 1.17 -1.22
C CYS A 143 -13.97 0.32 -2.34
N TRP A 144 -12.89 -0.40 -2.06
CA TRP A 144 -12.22 -1.27 -3.03
C TRP A 144 -13.14 -2.39 -3.56
N ASN A 145 -13.96 -2.98 -2.69
CA ASN A 145 -14.81 -4.11 -3.02
C ASN A 145 -16.14 -3.70 -3.68
N LEU A 146 -16.79 -2.64 -3.18
CA LEU A 146 -18.14 -2.23 -3.59
C LEU A 146 -18.13 -1.05 -4.56
N HIS A 147 -17.16 -0.15 -4.45
CA HIS A 147 -17.09 1.11 -5.20
C HIS A 147 -15.73 1.26 -5.92
N LYS A 148 -15.27 0.16 -6.54
CA LYS A 148 -13.92 0.06 -7.11
C LYS A 148 -13.59 1.21 -8.07
N GLU A 149 -14.55 1.66 -8.87
CA GLU A 149 -14.35 2.78 -9.81
C GLU A 149 -14.00 4.10 -9.09
N VAL A 150 -14.63 4.39 -7.94
CA VAL A 150 -14.30 5.56 -7.12
C VAL A 150 -12.87 5.46 -6.60
N PHE A 151 -12.48 4.27 -6.12
CA PHE A 151 -11.12 4.01 -5.65
C PHE A 151 -10.08 4.22 -6.76
N LEU A 152 -10.33 3.65 -7.96
CA LEU A 152 -9.45 3.78 -9.10
C LEU A 152 -9.33 5.24 -9.58
N ASN A 153 -10.46 5.96 -9.63
CA ASN A 153 -10.46 7.39 -9.96
C ASN A 153 -9.60 8.21 -8.97
N ALA A 154 -9.70 7.92 -7.66
CA ALA A 154 -8.86 8.58 -6.67
C ALA A 154 -7.37 8.33 -6.91
N VAL A 155 -6.98 7.09 -7.24
CA VAL A 155 -5.59 6.76 -7.61
C VAL A 155 -5.16 7.50 -8.87
N ASP A 156 -6.02 7.58 -9.89
CA ASP A 156 -5.76 8.31 -11.13
C ASP A 156 -5.57 9.82 -10.89
N MET A 157 -6.38 10.42 -10.02
CA MET A 157 -6.22 11.82 -9.62
C MET A 157 -4.90 12.03 -8.87
N ARG A 158 -4.50 11.14 -7.95
CA ARG A 158 -3.19 11.21 -7.28
C ARG A 158 -2.03 11.14 -8.27
N ILE A 159 -2.09 10.25 -9.26
CA ILE A 159 -1.09 10.16 -10.33
C ILE A 159 -1.02 11.48 -11.12
N LYS A 160 -2.17 12.07 -11.50
CA LYS A 160 -2.22 13.36 -12.21
C LYS A 160 -1.63 14.50 -11.37
N THR A 161 -1.97 14.57 -10.08
CA THR A 161 -1.45 15.59 -9.16
C THR A 161 0.06 15.51 -9.03
N ILE A 162 0.62 14.30 -8.87
CA ILE A 162 2.07 14.10 -8.80
C ILE A 162 2.74 14.51 -10.13
N LYS A 163 2.20 14.09 -11.28
CA LYS A 163 2.74 14.49 -12.59
C LYS A 163 2.75 16.02 -12.76
N LYS A 164 1.64 16.69 -12.44
CA LYS A 164 1.54 18.15 -12.49
C LYS A 164 2.56 18.82 -11.56
N ALA A 165 2.80 18.26 -10.38
CA ALA A 165 3.80 18.78 -9.44
C ALA A 165 5.24 18.60 -9.96
N VAL A 166 5.53 17.50 -10.66
CA VAL A 166 6.82 17.27 -11.31
C VAL A 166 7.03 18.24 -12.48
N ASP A 167 6.02 18.40 -13.34
CA ASP A 167 6.07 19.32 -14.48
C ASP A 167 6.30 20.77 -14.03
N ASN A 168 5.66 21.15 -12.91
CA ASN A 168 5.83 22.46 -12.27
C ASN A 168 7.10 22.57 -11.40
N LYS A 169 7.98 21.57 -11.43
CA LYS A 169 9.24 21.53 -10.64
C LYS A 169 9.03 21.64 -9.11
N LYS A 170 7.83 21.36 -8.61
CA LYS A 170 7.53 21.24 -7.17
C LYS A 170 8.12 19.98 -6.57
N ILE A 171 8.18 18.91 -7.38
CA ILE A 171 8.88 17.66 -7.08
C ILE A 171 9.96 17.46 -8.13
N LEU A 172 11.18 17.13 -7.70
CA LEU A 172 12.30 16.80 -8.57
C LEU A 172 12.77 15.38 -8.29
N TYR A 173 12.96 14.60 -9.36
CA TYR A 173 13.64 13.32 -9.31
C TYR A 173 15.10 13.52 -9.68
N ASN A 174 16.00 13.28 -8.73
CA ASN A 174 17.43 13.39 -8.95
C ASN A 174 17.95 12.15 -9.70
N LEU A 175 19.11 12.28 -10.33
CA LEU A 175 19.74 11.20 -11.11
C LEU A 175 20.10 9.97 -10.28
N ASP A 176 20.30 10.16 -8.98
CA ASP A 176 20.56 9.12 -7.99
C ASP A 176 19.28 8.39 -7.52
N GLY A 177 18.11 8.80 -8.02
CA GLY A 177 16.80 8.24 -7.65
C GLY A 177 16.18 8.87 -6.41
N SER A 178 16.86 9.83 -5.76
CA SER A 178 16.27 10.58 -4.66
C SER A 178 15.19 11.54 -5.16
N ILE A 179 14.19 11.80 -4.30
CA ILE A 179 13.09 12.72 -4.58
C ILE A 179 13.30 13.96 -3.72
N GLN A 180 13.47 15.11 -4.35
CA GLN A 180 13.50 16.40 -3.67
C GLN A 180 12.14 17.07 -3.83
N ILE A 181 11.57 17.53 -2.72
CA ILE A 181 10.31 18.27 -2.76
C ILE A 181 10.56 19.70 -2.36
N LYS A 182 10.20 20.62 -3.25
CA LYS A 182 10.33 22.06 -3.08
C LYS A 182 9.09 22.67 -2.46
N GLU A 183 7.93 22.10 -2.75
CA GLU A 183 6.64 22.55 -2.24
C GLU A 183 5.78 21.34 -1.88
N SER A 184 5.20 21.37 -0.68
CA SER A 184 4.26 20.35 -0.24
C SER A 184 3.06 20.30 -1.17
N ILE A 185 2.71 19.09 -1.59
CA ILE A 185 1.46 18.82 -2.32
C ILE A 185 0.54 17.96 -1.47
N THR A 186 -0.75 18.28 -1.55
CA THR A 186 -1.82 17.43 -1.02
C THR A 186 -2.22 16.43 -2.09
N LEU A 187 -2.29 15.16 -1.70
CA LEU A 187 -2.79 14.12 -2.58
C LEU A 187 -4.27 13.90 -2.33
N PRO A 188 -5.08 13.73 -3.39
CA PRO A 188 -6.48 13.37 -3.24
C PRO A 188 -6.67 12.17 -2.32
N THR A 189 -7.73 12.22 -1.53
CA THR A 189 -8.14 11.17 -0.58
C THR A 189 -9.54 10.68 -0.93
N ILE A 190 -9.91 9.51 -0.42
CA ILE A 190 -11.30 9.04 -0.50
C ILE A 190 -11.96 9.37 0.84
N SER A 191 -13.14 9.98 0.79
CA SER A 191 -13.93 10.28 1.98
C SER A 191 -15.30 9.60 1.97
N VAL A 192 -15.87 9.42 3.16
CA VAL A 192 -17.25 8.94 3.35
C VAL A 192 -18.14 10.14 3.65
N LYS A 193 -19.30 10.18 3.01
CA LYS A 193 -20.47 10.92 3.48
C LYS A 193 -21.59 9.96 3.83
N PHE A 194 -22.35 10.28 4.86
CA PHE A 194 -23.59 9.58 5.17
C PHE A 194 -24.74 10.39 4.61
N ILE A 195 -25.51 9.82 3.70
CA ILE A 195 -26.74 10.41 3.17
C ILE A 195 -27.93 9.60 3.67
N THR A 196 -29.07 10.25 3.83
CA THR A 196 -30.32 9.55 4.18
C THR A 196 -31.13 9.35 2.90
N ASP A 197 -31.49 8.11 2.60
CA ASP A 197 -32.35 7.80 1.45
C ASP A 197 -33.78 8.30 1.66
N THR A 198 -34.63 8.18 0.63
CA THR A 198 -36.05 8.57 0.69
C THR A 198 -36.88 7.76 1.69
N LYS A 199 -36.33 6.67 2.24
CA LYS A 199 -36.94 5.80 3.24
C LYS A 199 -36.40 6.05 4.65
N GLY A 200 -35.53 7.05 4.84
CA GLY A 200 -34.94 7.36 6.14
C GLY A 200 -33.73 6.49 6.51
N LYS A 201 -33.23 5.66 5.60
CA LYS A 201 -32.07 4.79 5.84
C LYS A 201 -30.77 5.52 5.51
N ALA A 202 -29.80 5.46 6.42
CA ALA A 202 -28.47 6.00 6.18
C ALA A 202 -27.71 5.11 5.18
N GLU A 203 -27.17 5.74 4.13
CA GLU A 203 -26.32 5.15 3.10
C GLU A 203 -24.94 5.83 3.11
N ARG A 204 -23.89 5.04 2.90
CA ARG A 204 -22.51 5.54 2.76
C ARG A 204 -22.25 5.88 1.30
N VAL A 205 -21.85 7.12 1.04
CA VAL A 205 -21.41 7.58 -0.28
C VAL A 205 -19.92 7.86 -0.23
N TYR A 206 -19.21 7.33 -1.21
CA TYR A 206 -17.78 7.46 -1.36
C TYR A 206 -17.49 8.56 -2.38
N GLU A 207 -16.67 9.54 -2.01
CA GLU A 207 -16.26 10.62 -2.91
C GLU A 207 -14.76 10.88 -2.80
N VAL A 208 -14.17 11.33 -3.91
CA VAL A 208 -12.76 11.77 -3.94
C VAL A 208 -12.71 13.23 -3.51
N LYS A 209 -11.86 13.55 -2.52
CA LYS A 209 -11.58 14.92 -2.08
C LYS A 209 -10.16 15.31 -2.45
N ASP A 210 -10.00 16.51 -3.00
CA ASP A 210 -8.71 17.13 -3.31
C ASP A 210 -7.97 17.65 -2.07
#